data_AF-A0A950JIX3-F1
#
_entry.id   AF-A0A950JIX3-F1
#
_cell.length_a   1.000
_cell.length_b   1.000
_cell.length_c   1.000
_cell.angle_alpha   90.00
_cell.angle_beta   90.00
_cell.angle_gamma   90.00
#
_symmetry.space_group_name_H-M   'P 1'
#
loop_
_entity.id
_entity.type
_entity.pdbx_description
1 polymer ?
#
loop_
_entity_poly.entity_id
_entity_poly.type
_entity_poly.pdbx_seq_one_letter_code
_entity_poly.pdbx_strand_id
1 'polypeptide(L)'
;MDSLKPVEPRDDQASRQRAQAEARGSFARVGERTEAHRLFETGGLRWRFPRSSNPCEAAIVNTGGGVAGGDSYALSLTLSEGAEVEATTPSAERIYRSDGPAASIATRLKLASGARLFWLPQETLLFDGARLERRLEVEAAGESEFIIAETLVFGRLAMGESRIDAAMSDSWRVRRDGRLVFADETRIDHAGPTLDRKATGAGARALSTIVASAPNIEARLPDLRAELKAAGPGVESGA
;
A
#
# COMPACT_ATOMS: atom_id res chain seq x y z
N MET A 1 -38.27 44.69 20.33
CA MET A 1 -36.89 44.65 19.82
C MET A 1 -36.09 43.78 20.78
N ASP A 2 -36.09 42.48 20.54
CA ASP A 2 -35.32 41.54 21.35
C ASP A 2 -33.88 41.57 20.88
N SER A 3 -32.98 41.95 21.78
CA SER A 3 -31.54 42.02 21.54
C SER A 3 -30.99 40.61 21.37
N LEU A 4 -30.65 40.25 20.12
CA LEU A 4 -29.88 39.04 19.82
C LEU A 4 -28.57 39.08 20.62
N LYS A 5 -28.41 38.14 21.57
CA LYS A 5 -27.14 37.94 22.27
C LYS A 5 -26.08 37.49 21.27
N PRO A 6 -24.82 37.93 21.41
CA PRO A 6 -23.72 37.42 20.60
C PRO A 6 -23.58 35.90 20.81
N VAL A 7 -23.48 35.16 19.71
CA VAL A 7 -23.11 33.74 19.76
C VAL A 7 -21.63 33.68 20.14
N GLU A 8 -21.31 33.12 21.32
CA GLU A 8 -19.93 32.86 21.70
C GLU A 8 -19.27 31.94 20.66
N PRO A 9 -17.99 32.17 20.29
CA PRO A 9 -17.28 31.27 19.39
C PRO A 9 -17.28 29.88 20.01
N ARG A 10 -17.84 28.90 19.28
CA ARG A 10 -17.71 27.49 19.66
C ARG A 10 -16.22 27.17 19.67
N ASP A 11 -15.78 26.54 20.75
CA ASP A 11 -14.47 25.94 20.85
C ASP A 11 -14.39 24.82 19.79
N ASP A 12 -13.91 25.16 18.60
CA ASP A 12 -14.02 24.33 17.39
C ASP A 12 -12.90 23.26 17.34
N GLN A 13 -12.55 22.70 18.50
CA GLN A 13 -12.01 21.35 18.60
C GLN A 13 -13.15 20.33 18.51
N ALA A 14 -14.02 20.47 17.50
CA ALA A 14 -14.85 19.36 17.07
C ALA A 14 -13.89 18.19 16.78
N SER A 15 -14.01 17.08 17.53
CA SER A 15 -13.16 15.91 17.30
C SER A 15 -13.44 15.46 15.87
N ARG A 16 -12.55 15.80 14.95
CA ARG A 16 -12.72 15.46 13.54
C ARG A 16 -12.85 13.93 13.47
N GLN A 17 -13.86 13.44 12.75
CA GLN A 17 -14.10 12.00 12.64
C GLN A 17 -12.87 11.30 12.05
N ARG A 18 -12.51 10.15 12.62
CA ARG A 18 -11.38 9.32 12.18
C ARG A 18 -11.90 7.96 11.77
N ALA A 19 -11.53 7.52 10.59
CA ALA A 19 -11.86 6.19 10.11
C ALA A 19 -10.90 5.17 10.70
N GLN A 20 -11.47 4.13 11.31
CA GLN A 20 -10.77 2.88 11.60
C GLN A 20 -11.35 1.84 10.66
N ALA A 21 -10.52 1.31 9.77
CA ALA A 21 -10.94 0.35 8.76
C ALA A 21 -10.04 -0.88 8.80
N GLU A 22 -10.63 -2.04 8.59
CA GLU A 22 -9.90 -3.30 8.52
C GLU A 22 -10.51 -4.19 7.44
N ALA A 23 -9.66 -4.79 6.61
CA ALA A 23 -10.02 -5.86 5.70
C ALA A 23 -9.10 -7.06 5.93
N ARG A 24 -9.66 -8.18 6.39
CA ARG A 24 -8.94 -9.45 6.55
C ARG A 24 -9.53 -10.48 5.60
N GLY A 25 -8.67 -11.12 4.82
CA GLY A 25 -9.03 -12.21 3.93
C GLY A 25 -8.19 -13.44 4.22
N SER A 26 -8.84 -14.60 4.31
CA SER A 26 -8.17 -15.90 4.27
C SER A 26 -8.59 -16.67 3.04
N PHE A 27 -7.61 -17.29 2.38
CA PHE A 27 -7.74 -17.91 1.08
C PHE A 27 -7.23 -19.35 1.16
N ALA A 28 -7.99 -20.28 0.63
CA ALA A 28 -7.65 -21.70 0.67
C ALA A 28 -7.87 -22.35 -0.69
N ARG A 29 -7.07 -23.38 -0.97
CA ARG A 29 -7.26 -24.21 -2.16
C ARG A 29 -8.47 -25.12 -1.95
N VAL A 30 -9.41 -25.06 -2.88
CA VAL A 30 -10.60 -25.92 -2.98
C VAL A 30 -10.54 -26.63 -4.34
N GLY A 31 -10.12 -27.89 -4.31
CA GLY A 31 -9.80 -28.64 -5.54
C GLY A 31 -8.66 -27.99 -6.33
N GLU A 32 -8.93 -27.61 -7.57
CA GLU A 32 -7.94 -26.97 -8.47
C GLU A 32 -7.95 -25.44 -8.43
N ARG A 33 -8.76 -24.83 -7.56
CA ARG A 33 -8.90 -23.37 -7.48
C ARG A 33 -8.63 -22.86 -6.09
N THR A 34 -8.36 -21.57 -5.99
CA THR A 34 -8.31 -20.86 -4.71
C THR A 34 -9.61 -20.11 -4.49
N GLU A 35 -10.17 -20.22 -3.29
CA GLU A 35 -11.39 -19.53 -2.89
C GLU A 35 -11.16 -18.68 -1.63
N ALA A 36 -11.89 -17.58 -1.53
CA ALA A 36 -11.98 -16.82 -0.28
C ALA A 36 -12.74 -17.65 0.76
N HIS A 37 -12.06 -18.01 1.84
CA HIS A 37 -12.57 -18.90 2.89
C HIS A 37 -13.21 -18.13 4.06
N ARG A 38 -12.53 -17.08 4.56
CA ARG A 38 -13.12 -16.16 5.57
C ARG A 38 -12.74 -14.73 5.25
N LEU A 39 -13.73 -13.85 5.31
CA LEU A 39 -13.58 -12.42 5.07
C LEU A 39 -14.10 -11.66 6.30
N PHE A 40 -13.40 -10.58 6.64
CA PHE A 40 -13.82 -9.59 7.61
C PHE A 40 -13.58 -8.20 7.02
N GLU A 41 -14.56 -7.32 7.19
CA GLU A 41 -14.58 -5.97 6.64
C GLU A 41 -15.17 -5.02 7.69
N THR A 42 -14.52 -3.88 7.92
CA THR A 42 -15.05 -2.79 8.73
C THR A 42 -14.57 -1.44 8.21
N GLY A 43 -15.24 -0.37 8.63
CA GLY A 43 -15.02 0.97 8.09
C GLY A 43 -15.34 1.04 6.60
N GLY A 44 -14.46 1.67 5.82
CA GLY A 44 -14.61 1.84 4.37
C GLY A 44 -14.00 0.73 3.51
N LEU A 45 -13.34 -0.27 4.08
CA LEU A 45 -12.63 -1.30 3.30
C LEU A 45 -13.54 -2.47 2.92
N ARG A 46 -13.49 -2.91 1.66
CA ARG A 46 -14.32 -4.01 1.13
C ARG A 46 -13.51 -4.93 0.20
N TRP A 47 -13.73 -6.23 0.28
CA TRP A 47 -13.26 -7.25 -0.65
C TRP A 47 -14.22 -7.39 -1.82
N ARG A 48 -13.69 -7.42 -3.04
CA ARG A 48 -14.46 -7.68 -4.25
C ARG A 48 -13.71 -8.68 -5.12
N PHE A 49 -14.45 -9.61 -5.71
CA PHE A 49 -13.90 -10.71 -6.49
C PHE A 49 -14.50 -10.63 -7.90
N PRO A 50 -13.68 -10.37 -8.93
CA PRO A 50 -14.07 -10.60 -10.31
C PRO A 50 -14.51 -12.06 -10.49
N ARG A 51 -15.46 -12.32 -11.40
CA ARG A 51 -15.98 -13.68 -11.57
C ARG A 51 -14.93 -14.57 -12.24
N SER A 52 -14.76 -15.77 -11.69
CA SER A 52 -14.14 -16.93 -12.37
C SER A 52 -12.66 -16.81 -12.75
N SER A 53 -11.82 -16.17 -11.93
CA SER A 53 -10.37 -16.11 -12.16
C SER A 53 -9.61 -17.31 -11.57
N ASN A 54 -8.53 -17.70 -12.24
CA ASN A 54 -7.48 -18.56 -11.71
C ASN A 54 -6.14 -17.95 -12.17
N PRO A 55 -5.37 -17.30 -11.27
CA PRO A 55 -5.48 -17.31 -9.81
C PRO A 55 -6.71 -16.57 -9.25
N CYS A 56 -6.98 -16.69 -7.94
CA CYS A 56 -8.08 -15.97 -7.30
C CYS A 56 -7.79 -14.46 -7.27
N GLU A 57 -8.51 -13.67 -8.07
CA GLU A 57 -8.38 -12.21 -8.07
C GLU A 57 -9.18 -11.59 -6.92
N ALA A 58 -8.51 -10.80 -6.08
CA ALA A 58 -9.07 -10.16 -4.90
C ALA A 58 -8.80 -8.65 -4.92
N ALA A 59 -9.82 -7.86 -5.22
CA ALA A 59 -9.76 -6.40 -5.19
C ALA A 59 -10.15 -5.87 -3.81
N ILE A 60 -9.32 -5.00 -3.25
CA ILE A 60 -9.57 -4.29 -2.00
C ILE A 60 -10.01 -2.87 -2.34
N VAL A 61 -11.23 -2.53 -1.93
CA VAL A 61 -11.87 -1.25 -2.25
C VAL A 61 -11.94 -0.39 -1.00
N ASN A 62 -11.35 0.81 -1.05
CA ASN A 62 -11.61 1.87 -0.09
C ASN A 62 -12.81 2.73 -0.54
N THR A 63 -13.96 2.56 0.10
CA THR A 63 -15.17 3.33 -0.21
C THR A 63 -15.17 4.75 0.38
N GLY A 64 -14.18 5.10 1.21
CA GLY A 64 -14.00 6.44 1.78
C GLY A 64 -13.40 7.45 0.80
N GLY A 65 -12.89 6.99 -0.35
CA GLY A 65 -12.30 7.86 -1.38
C GLY A 65 -10.90 8.39 -1.04
N GLY A 66 -10.28 7.87 0.02
CA GLY A 66 -8.92 8.15 0.47
C GLY A 66 -8.77 7.98 1.98
N VAL A 67 -7.62 8.35 2.51
CA VAL A 67 -7.25 8.27 3.92
C VAL A 67 -6.89 9.67 4.42
N ALA A 68 -7.56 10.13 5.48
CA ALA A 68 -7.33 11.45 6.07
C ALA A 68 -6.43 11.38 7.32
N GLY A 69 -5.92 12.54 7.75
CA GLY A 69 -5.05 12.64 8.92
C GLY A 69 -5.65 12.01 10.17
N GLY A 70 -4.93 11.03 10.75
CA GLY A 70 -5.33 10.26 11.93
C GLY A 70 -6.20 9.03 11.66
N ASP A 71 -6.54 8.75 10.40
CA ASP A 71 -7.21 7.49 10.06
C ASP A 71 -6.25 6.30 10.23
N SER A 72 -6.80 5.11 10.50
CA SER A 72 -6.04 3.88 10.71
C SER A 72 -6.64 2.73 9.92
N TYR A 73 -5.88 2.22 8.96
CA TYR A 73 -6.31 1.20 8.01
C TYR A 73 -5.44 -0.04 8.18
N ALA A 74 -6.09 -1.20 8.28
CA ALA A 74 -5.41 -2.50 8.40
C ALA A 74 -5.85 -3.46 7.28
N LEU A 75 -4.88 -3.98 6.54
CA LEU A 75 -5.07 -4.97 5.49
C LEU A 75 -4.38 -6.26 5.90
N SER A 76 -5.06 -7.39 5.77
CA SER A 76 -4.43 -8.68 6.04
C SER A 76 -4.89 -9.77 5.09
N LEU A 77 -3.93 -10.50 4.53
CA LEU A 77 -4.17 -11.65 3.67
C LEU A 77 -3.47 -12.86 4.29
N THR A 78 -4.19 -13.97 4.39
CA THR A 78 -3.63 -15.25 4.82
C THR A 78 -3.94 -16.31 3.77
N LEU A 79 -2.91 -16.84 3.12
CA LEU A 79 -3.01 -17.88 2.12
C LEU A 79 -2.61 -19.22 2.75
N SER A 80 -3.53 -20.19 2.70
CA SER A 80 -3.26 -21.58 3.08
C SER A 80 -2.38 -22.29 2.05
N GLU A 81 -1.93 -23.50 2.38
CA GLU A 81 -1.04 -24.30 1.52
C GLU A 81 -1.60 -24.42 0.09
N GLY A 82 -0.74 -24.16 -0.89
CA GLY A 82 -1.08 -24.26 -2.31
C GLY A 82 -2.11 -23.24 -2.82
N ALA A 83 -2.54 -22.27 -2.01
CA ALA A 83 -3.44 -21.21 -2.45
C ALA A 83 -2.71 -20.17 -3.32
N GLU A 84 -3.38 -19.69 -4.36
CA GLU A 84 -2.86 -18.70 -5.31
C GLU A 84 -3.83 -17.51 -5.43
N VAL A 85 -3.33 -16.32 -5.10
CA VAL A 85 -4.12 -15.08 -5.06
C VAL A 85 -3.38 -13.97 -5.79
N GLU A 86 -4.11 -13.23 -6.63
CA GLU A 86 -3.72 -11.91 -7.11
C GLU A 86 -4.55 -10.86 -6.38
N ALA A 87 -3.90 -10.05 -5.56
CA ALA A 87 -4.54 -9.03 -4.74
C ALA A 87 -4.16 -7.63 -5.25
N THR A 88 -5.17 -6.79 -5.43
CA THR A 88 -5.00 -5.43 -5.97
C THR A 88 -5.97 -4.44 -5.33
N THR A 89 -5.83 -3.16 -5.64
CA THR A 89 -6.85 -2.13 -5.40
C THR A 89 -7.33 -1.63 -6.76
N PRO A 90 -8.62 -1.30 -6.96
CA PRO A 90 -9.10 -0.86 -8.27
C PRO A 90 -8.77 0.61 -8.58
N SER A 91 -8.19 1.33 -7.63
CA SER A 91 -7.89 2.75 -7.74
C SER A 91 -6.75 3.13 -6.82
N ALA A 92 -6.02 4.17 -7.21
CA ALA A 92 -4.98 4.75 -6.39
C ALA A 92 -5.51 5.19 -5.01
N GLU A 93 -4.78 4.84 -3.96
CA GLU A 93 -5.10 5.24 -2.59
C GLU A 93 -4.66 6.69 -2.40
N ARG A 94 -5.51 7.53 -1.79
CA ARG A 94 -5.25 8.98 -1.70
C ARG A 94 -5.00 9.36 -0.26
N ILE A 95 -3.83 9.86 0.05
CA ILE A 95 -3.50 10.35 1.38
C ILE A 95 -3.71 11.86 1.40
N TYR A 96 -4.76 12.28 2.10
CA TYR A 96 -5.11 13.68 2.25
C TYR A 96 -4.20 14.39 3.26
N ARG A 97 -4.27 15.72 3.23
CA ARG A 97 -3.61 16.60 4.19
C ARG A 97 -3.92 16.20 5.64
N SER A 98 -2.91 16.31 6.50
CA SER A 98 -3.09 16.24 7.94
C SER A 98 -2.53 17.49 8.64
N ASP A 99 -3.39 18.15 9.42
CA ASP A 99 -3.01 19.24 10.33
C ASP A 99 -2.65 18.72 11.73
N GLY A 100 -2.50 17.41 11.90
CA GLY A 100 -2.25 16.77 13.20
C GLY A 100 -1.59 15.40 13.05
N PRO A 101 -2.18 14.32 13.61
CA PRO A 101 -1.58 12.99 13.54
C PRO A 101 -1.47 12.47 12.11
N ALA A 102 -0.46 11.64 11.84
CA ALA A 102 -0.36 10.93 10.57
C ALA A 102 -1.54 9.96 10.38
N ALA A 103 -1.92 9.74 9.13
CA ALA A 103 -2.68 8.56 8.76
C ALA A 103 -1.80 7.32 8.89
N SER A 104 -2.38 6.17 9.19
CA SER A 104 -1.65 4.90 9.28
C SER A 104 -2.25 3.81 8.40
N ILE A 105 -1.40 3.08 7.68
CA ILE A 105 -1.77 1.93 6.87
C ILE A 105 -0.84 0.76 7.24
N ALA A 106 -1.42 -0.33 7.73
CA ALA A 106 -0.69 -1.54 8.08
C ALA A 106 -1.16 -2.71 7.21
N THR A 107 -0.26 -3.29 6.43
CA THR A 107 -0.52 -4.44 5.56
C THR A 107 0.25 -5.65 6.08
N ARG A 108 -0.44 -6.77 6.31
CA ARG A 108 0.15 -8.05 6.72
C ARG A 108 -0.18 -9.16 5.73
N LEU A 109 0.84 -9.80 5.19
CA LEU A 109 0.72 -10.86 4.20
C LEU A 109 1.30 -12.14 4.81
N LYS A 110 0.48 -13.18 4.95
CA LYS A 110 0.91 -14.48 5.50
C LYS A 110 0.69 -15.59 4.49
N LEU A 111 1.76 -16.30 4.16
CA LEU A 111 1.77 -17.35 3.16
C LEU A 111 2.24 -18.66 3.80
N ALA A 112 1.40 -19.69 3.75
CA ALA A 112 1.81 -21.06 4.03
C ALA A 112 2.68 -21.61 2.90
N SER A 113 3.41 -22.70 3.14
CA SER A 113 4.25 -23.34 2.12
C SER A 113 3.48 -23.62 0.83
N GLY A 114 4.12 -23.42 -0.33
CA GLY A 114 3.52 -23.60 -1.64
C GLY A 114 2.41 -22.60 -2.02
N ALA A 115 2.06 -21.65 -1.15
CA ALA A 115 1.17 -20.55 -1.51
C ALA A 115 1.87 -19.55 -2.45
N ARG A 116 1.10 -18.89 -3.30
CA ARG A 116 1.58 -17.94 -4.31
C ARG A 116 0.77 -16.65 -4.23
N LEU A 117 1.44 -15.52 -4.04
CA LEU A 117 0.80 -14.20 -3.91
C LEU A 117 1.34 -13.18 -4.92
N PHE A 118 0.45 -12.56 -5.66
CA PHE A 118 0.75 -11.32 -6.38
C PHE A 118 0.07 -10.17 -5.65
N TRP A 119 0.84 -9.39 -4.88
CA TRP A 119 0.36 -8.17 -4.21
C TRP A 119 0.68 -6.95 -5.08
N LEU A 120 -0.33 -6.50 -5.82
CA LEU A 120 -0.22 -5.49 -6.88
C LEU A 120 -1.25 -4.36 -6.69
N PRO A 121 -1.29 -3.67 -5.54
CA PRO A 121 -2.16 -2.51 -5.38
C PRO A 121 -1.80 -1.40 -6.36
N GLN A 122 -2.78 -0.58 -6.71
CA GLN A 122 -2.54 0.70 -7.40
C GLN A 122 -1.76 1.65 -6.49
N GLU A 123 -1.25 2.73 -7.08
CA GLU A 123 -0.34 3.64 -6.42
C GLU A 123 -0.97 4.32 -5.19
N THR A 124 -0.14 4.64 -4.20
CA THR A 124 -0.51 5.53 -3.10
C THR A 124 -0.08 6.96 -3.44
N LEU A 125 -1.04 7.87 -3.58
CA LEU A 125 -0.84 9.28 -3.86
C LEU A 125 -0.77 10.07 -2.56
N LEU A 126 0.35 10.70 -2.26
CA LEU A 126 0.47 11.66 -1.18
C LEU A 126 0.10 13.05 -1.71
N PHE A 127 -0.88 13.73 -1.11
CA PHE A 127 -1.23 15.11 -1.46
C PHE A 127 -0.41 16.10 -0.62
N ASP A 128 -0.44 17.38 -1.00
CA ASP A 128 0.21 18.44 -0.22
C ASP A 128 -0.29 18.51 1.24
N GLY A 129 0.68 18.50 2.16
CA GLY A 129 0.46 18.42 3.60
C GLY A 129 0.10 17.03 4.11
N ALA A 130 0.20 15.97 3.31
CA ALA A 130 -0.03 14.60 3.77
C ALA A 130 0.99 14.18 4.83
N ARG A 131 0.53 13.39 5.81
CA ARG A 131 1.36 12.76 6.83
C ARG A 131 0.98 11.29 6.93
N LEU A 132 1.93 10.40 6.69
CA LEU A 132 1.66 8.96 6.52
C LEU A 132 2.65 8.07 7.29
N GLU A 133 2.11 7.05 7.95
CA GLU A 133 2.87 5.92 8.49
C GLU A 133 2.41 4.64 7.80
N ARG A 134 3.33 3.96 7.12
CA ARG A 134 3.09 2.69 6.44
C ARG A 134 3.92 1.58 7.02
N ARG A 135 3.31 0.41 7.12
CA ARG A 135 4.00 -0.84 7.51
C ARG A 135 3.54 -1.96 6.61
N LEU A 136 4.50 -2.66 5.99
CA LEU A 136 4.28 -3.89 5.25
C LEU A 136 5.03 -5.03 5.93
N GLU A 137 4.30 -6.04 6.37
CA GLU A 137 4.87 -7.24 6.97
C GLU A 137 4.51 -8.47 6.14
N VAL A 138 5.51 -9.28 5.80
CA VAL A 138 5.34 -10.53 5.07
C VAL A 138 5.90 -11.67 5.91
N GLU A 139 5.06 -12.66 6.20
CA GLU A 139 5.41 -13.93 6.79
C GLU A 139 5.25 -15.04 5.75
N ALA A 140 6.34 -15.46 5.15
CA ALA A 140 6.35 -16.52 4.15
C ALA A 140 6.95 -17.81 4.73
N ALA A 141 6.28 -18.93 4.51
CA ALA A 141 6.74 -20.25 4.95
C ALA A 141 7.23 -21.09 3.77
N GLY A 142 8.30 -21.87 3.97
CA GLY A 142 8.85 -22.82 3.00
C GLY A 142 8.97 -22.26 1.59
N GLU A 143 8.54 -23.05 0.62
CA GLU A 143 8.61 -22.76 -0.83
C GLU A 143 7.50 -21.80 -1.31
N SER A 144 6.87 -21.00 -0.44
CA SER A 144 5.89 -20.01 -0.90
C SER A 144 6.50 -18.90 -1.74
N GLU A 145 5.75 -18.47 -2.74
CA GLU A 145 6.16 -17.48 -3.72
C GLU A 145 5.38 -16.18 -3.53
N PHE A 146 6.04 -15.05 -3.72
CA PHE A 146 5.33 -13.78 -3.84
C PHE A 146 6.03 -12.79 -4.76
N ILE A 147 5.22 -11.91 -5.34
CA ILE A 147 5.64 -10.62 -5.90
C ILE A 147 4.84 -9.54 -5.20
N ILE A 148 5.54 -8.52 -4.70
CA ILE A 148 4.96 -7.34 -4.07
C ILE A 148 5.42 -6.15 -4.90
N ALA A 149 4.49 -5.37 -5.41
CA ALA A 149 4.77 -4.12 -6.11
C ALA A 149 3.97 -2.99 -5.45
N GLU A 150 4.67 -2.02 -4.87
CA GLU A 150 4.07 -0.85 -4.23
C GLU A 150 4.67 0.39 -4.83
N THR A 151 3.80 1.31 -5.23
CA THR A 151 4.20 2.58 -5.85
C THR A 151 3.67 3.74 -5.03
N LEU A 152 4.55 4.69 -4.75
CA LEU A 152 4.26 5.97 -4.12
C LEU A 152 4.33 7.06 -5.17
N VAL A 153 3.38 7.98 -5.15
CA VAL A 153 3.40 9.20 -5.99
C VAL A 153 3.23 10.42 -5.10
N PHE A 154 4.11 11.39 -5.28
CA PHE A 154 4.15 12.61 -4.49
C PHE A 154 3.52 13.76 -5.27
N GLY A 155 2.23 13.98 -4.99
CA GLY A 155 1.42 15.05 -5.55
C GLY A 155 0.41 14.57 -6.59
N ARG A 156 -0.48 15.49 -6.99
CA ARG A 156 -1.46 15.27 -8.08
C ARG A 156 -0.82 15.75 -9.38
N LEU A 157 0.07 14.92 -9.93
CA LEU A 157 0.90 15.29 -11.09
C LEU A 157 0.08 15.75 -12.30
N ALA A 158 -1.05 15.08 -12.58
CA ALA A 158 -1.97 15.47 -13.66
C ALA A 158 -2.65 16.83 -13.43
N MET A 159 -2.67 17.33 -12.19
CA MET A 159 -3.21 18.64 -11.82
C MET A 159 -2.10 19.70 -11.65
N GLY A 160 -0.85 19.38 -12.03
CA GLY A 160 0.29 20.28 -11.90
C GLY A 160 0.90 20.37 -10.50
N GLU A 161 0.35 19.63 -9.52
CA GLU A 161 0.88 19.59 -8.17
C GLU A 161 2.02 18.58 -8.10
N SER A 162 3.24 19.08 -8.31
CA SER A 162 4.47 18.27 -8.31
C SER A 162 5.46 18.65 -7.21
N ARG A 163 5.24 19.74 -6.47
CA ARG A 163 6.13 20.18 -5.38
C ARG A 163 5.33 20.28 -4.09
N ILE A 164 4.99 19.13 -3.54
CA ILE A 164 4.26 19.02 -2.29
C ILE A 164 5.22 19.03 -1.10
N ASP A 165 4.74 19.51 0.04
CA ASP A 165 5.38 19.24 1.33
C ASP A 165 4.57 18.19 2.08
N ALA A 166 5.07 16.96 2.07
CA ALA A 166 4.46 15.82 2.73
C ALA A 166 5.50 15.06 3.56
N ALA A 167 5.03 14.40 4.62
CA ALA A 167 5.83 13.58 5.50
C ALA A 167 5.37 12.12 5.44
N MET A 168 6.32 11.19 5.44
CA MET A 168 6.06 9.76 5.39
C MET A 168 7.12 8.98 6.14
N SER A 169 6.69 7.92 6.82
CA SER A 169 7.54 6.78 7.18
C SER A 169 6.95 5.51 6.57
N ASP A 170 7.79 4.66 5.99
CA ASP A 170 7.40 3.39 5.40
C ASP A 170 8.39 2.31 5.82
N SER A 171 7.86 1.23 6.40
CA SER A 171 8.65 0.14 6.99
C SER A 171 8.23 -1.19 6.38
N TRP A 172 9.16 -1.85 5.71
CA TRP A 172 8.95 -3.18 5.14
C TRP A 172 9.72 -4.22 5.93
N ARG A 173 9.06 -5.33 6.27
CA ARG A 173 9.70 -6.48 6.93
C ARG A 173 9.21 -7.77 6.29
N VAL A 174 10.11 -8.47 5.63
CA VAL A 174 9.84 -9.74 4.98
C VAL A 174 10.60 -10.84 5.71
N ARG A 175 9.86 -11.82 6.22
CA ARG A 175 10.42 -12.99 6.91
C ARG A 175 10.10 -14.26 6.14
N ARG A 176 11.11 -15.13 6.03
CA ARG A 176 11.01 -16.50 5.52
C ARG A 176 11.29 -17.46 6.68
N ASP A 177 10.32 -18.31 7.02
CA ASP A 177 10.46 -19.28 8.12
C ASP A 177 10.95 -18.64 9.44
N GLY A 178 10.38 -17.48 9.77
CA GLY A 178 10.74 -16.69 10.95
C GLY A 178 12.02 -15.86 10.83
N ARG A 179 12.86 -16.09 9.81
CA ARG A 179 14.10 -15.32 9.57
C ARG A 179 13.82 -14.08 8.74
N LEU A 180 14.29 -12.91 9.16
CA LEU A 180 14.26 -11.69 8.35
C LEU A 180 15.15 -11.87 7.11
N VAL A 181 14.57 -11.70 5.92
CA VAL A 181 15.27 -11.86 4.62
C VAL A 181 15.28 -10.58 3.79
N PHE A 182 14.37 -9.64 4.06
CA PHE A 182 14.39 -8.30 3.47
C PHE A 182 13.80 -7.28 4.46
N ALA A 183 14.38 -6.09 4.48
CA ALA A 183 13.87 -4.94 5.20
C ALA A 183 14.16 -3.65 4.42
N ASP A 184 13.17 -2.76 4.38
CA ASP A 184 13.33 -1.38 3.91
C ASP A 184 12.76 -0.43 4.97
N GLU A 185 13.41 0.71 5.14
CA GLU A 185 12.99 1.80 6.03
C GLU A 185 13.18 3.11 5.30
N THR A 186 12.07 3.67 4.84
CA THR A 186 12.06 4.94 4.13
C THR A 186 11.40 6.01 5.01
N ARG A 187 12.14 7.08 5.28
CA ARG A 187 11.63 8.27 5.99
C ARG A 187 11.84 9.52 5.16
N ILE A 188 10.76 10.27 4.97
CA ILE A 188 10.74 11.55 4.28
C ILE A 188 9.99 12.53 5.18
N ASP A 189 10.66 13.55 5.72
CA ASP A 189 9.97 14.57 6.54
C ASP A 189 9.45 15.74 5.68
N HIS A 190 10.13 16.04 4.56
CA HIS A 190 9.78 17.10 3.60
C HIS A 190 9.95 16.62 2.16
N ALA A 191 8.88 16.10 1.56
CA ALA A 191 8.91 15.43 0.25
C ALA A 191 9.54 16.27 -0.87
N GLY A 192 9.08 17.51 -1.09
CA GLY A 192 9.58 18.36 -2.18
C GLY A 192 11.12 18.54 -2.16
N PRO A 193 11.68 19.19 -1.13
CA PRO A 193 13.13 19.40 -1.03
C PRO A 193 13.93 18.09 -0.96
N THR A 194 13.35 17.02 -0.41
CA THR A 194 14.02 15.72 -0.35
C THR A 194 14.13 15.11 -1.74
N LEU A 195 13.04 15.05 -2.51
CA LEU A 195 13.00 14.44 -3.83
C LEU A 195 13.73 15.25 -4.91
N ASP A 196 13.94 16.56 -4.69
CA ASP A 196 14.75 17.40 -5.58
C ASP A 196 16.26 17.13 -5.51
N ARG A 197 16.74 16.44 -4.45
CA ARG A 197 18.16 16.12 -4.32
C ARG A 197 18.53 14.97 -5.26
N LYS A 198 19.71 15.05 -5.87
CA LYS A 198 20.22 14.05 -6.81
C LYS A 198 20.34 12.64 -6.22
N ALA A 199 20.70 12.52 -4.95
CA ALA A 199 20.95 11.22 -4.29
C ALA A 199 19.68 10.50 -3.83
N THR A 200 18.51 11.13 -3.98
CA THR A 200 17.21 10.61 -3.54
C THR A 200 16.30 10.47 -4.75
N GLY A 201 15.52 11.51 -5.08
CA GLY A 201 14.59 11.47 -6.20
C GLY A 201 15.17 12.01 -7.50
N ALA A 202 16.22 12.83 -7.47
CA ALA A 202 16.74 13.55 -8.63
C ALA A 202 15.65 14.29 -9.44
N GLY A 203 14.59 14.76 -8.76
CA GLY A 203 13.42 15.38 -9.39
C GLY A 203 12.25 14.43 -9.66
N ALA A 204 12.41 13.12 -9.50
CA ALA A 204 11.34 12.14 -9.59
C ALA A 204 10.24 12.40 -8.55
N ARG A 205 9.01 12.04 -8.90
CA ARG A 205 7.81 12.16 -8.06
C ARG A 205 7.04 10.85 -7.91
N ALA A 206 7.58 9.78 -8.46
CA ALA A 206 7.09 8.44 -8.24
C ALA A 206 8.26 7.57 -7.79
N LEU A 207 7.99 6.67 -6.86
CA LEU A 207 8.92 5.66 -6.37
C LEU A 207 8.18 4.33 -6.36
N SER A 208 8.74 3.31 -7.00
CA SER A 208 8.19 1.95 -6.99
C SER A 208 9.19 0.99 -6.39
N THR A 209 8.74 0.21 -5.42
CA THR A 209 9.52 -0.88 -4.82
C THR A 209 8.87 -2.20 -5.20
N ILE A 210 9.67 -3.08 -5.84
CA ILE A 210 9.24 -4.42 -6.20
C ILE A 210 10.10 -5.43 -5.44
N VAL A 211 9.47 -6.33 -4.69
CA VAL A 211 10.13 -7.43 -4.00
C VAL A 211 9.52 -8.73 -4.48
N ALA A 212 10.37 -9.61 -5.02
CA ALA A 212 9.97 -10.95 -5.44
C ALA A 212 10.74 -12.00 -4.65
N SER A 213 10.07 -13.08 -4.28
CA SER A 213 10.69 -14.24 -3.65
C SER A 213 10.01 -15.49 -4.16
N ALA A 214 10.79 -16.37 -4.79
CA ALA A 214 10.37 -17.67 -5.30
C ALA A 214 11.60 -18.58 -5.43
N PRO A 215 11.43 -19.91 -5.51
CA PRO A 215 12.52 -20.81 -5.84
C PRO A 215 13.21 -20.38 -7.14
N ASN A 216 14.54 -20.32 -7.13
CA ASN A 216 15.37 -19.93 -8.29
C ASN A 216 15.03 -18.57 -8.93
N ILE A 217 14.43 -17.62 -8.19
CA ILE A 217 14.04 -16.31 -8.71
C ILE A 217 15.22 -15.52 -9.32
N GLU A 218 16.44 -15.74 -8.82
CA GLU A 218 17.66 -15.11 -9.33
C GLU A 218 17.93 -15.42 -10.81
N ALA A 219 17.49 -16.59 -11.30
CA ALA A 219 17.61 -16.95 -12.71
C ALA A 219 16.80 -16.01 -13.64
N ARG A 220 15.82 -15.27 -13.09
CA ARG A 220 15.02 -14.28 -13.82
C ARG A 220 15.61 -12.87 -13.78
N LEU A 221 16.70 -12.64 -13.05
CA LEU A 221 17.36 -11.32 -12.98
C LEU A 221 17.75 -10.75 -14.35
N PRO A 222 18.27 -11.53 -15.31
CA PRO A 222 18.59 -11.00 -16.65
C PRO A 222 17.36 -10.47 -17.38
N ASP A 223 16.23 -11.20 -17.33
CA ASP A 223 14.95 -10.79 -17.93
C ASP A 223 14.46 -9.51 -17.27
N LEU A 224 14.43 -9.46 -15.93
CA LEU A 224 14.01 -8.28 -15.18
C LEU A 224 14.86 -7.05 -15.55
N ARG A 225 16.18 -7.21 -15.61
CA ARG A 225 17.08 -6.11 -16.01
C ARG A 225 16.86 -5.66 -17.45
N ALA A 226 16.46 -6.57 -18.35
CA ALA A 226 16.12 -6.20 -19.72
C ALA A 226 14.83 -5.37 -19.76
N GLU A 227 13.79 -5.78 -19.03
CA GLU A 227 12.53 -5.03 -18.89
C GLU A 227 12.76 -3.64 -18.27
N LEU A 228 13.56 -3.57 -17.19
CA LEU A 228 13.90 -2.31 -16.53
C LEU A 228 14.66 -1.34 -17.45
N LYS A 229 15.55 -1.84 -18.31
CA LYS A 229 16.26 -1.03 -19.32
C LYS A 229 15.33 -0.57 -20.45
N ALA A 230 14.30 -1.34 -20.75
CA ALA A 230 13.29 -0.98 -21.74
C ALA A 230 12.22 -0.03 -21.19
N ALA A 231 12.28 0.31 -19.90
CA ALA A 231 11.38 1.28 -19.29
C ALA A 231 11.43 2.62 -20.03
N GLY A 232 10.27 3.28 -20.11
CA GLY A 232 10.09 4.51 -20.87
C GLY A 232 10.96 5.68 -20.37
N PRO A 233 11.00 6.78 -21.14
CA PRO A 233 11.75 7.98 -20.75
C PRO A 233 11.27 8.51 -19.39
N GLY A 234 12.22 8.93 -18.55
CA GLY A 234 11.94 9.46 -17.21
C GLY A 234 11.86 8.42 -16.10
N VAL A 235 12.15 7.15 -16.40
CA VAL A 235 12.31 6.08 -15.40
C VAL A 235 13.79 5.83 -15.14
N GLU A 236 14.18 5.91 -13.87
CA GLU A 236 15.46 5.38 -13.38
C GLU A 236 15.16 4.12 -12.57
N SER A 237 15.81 3.01 -12.92
CA SER A 237 15.48 1.69 -12.36
C SER A 237 16.71 0.79 -12.24
N GLY A 238 16.63 -0.21 -11.36
CA GLY A 238 17.68 -1.19 -11.15
C GLY A 238 17.19 -2.42 -10.37
N ALA A 239 17.90 -3.54 -10.53
CA ALA A 239 17.68 -4.81 -9.85
C ALA A 239 19.00 -5.59 -9.71
#